data_AF-A0A073K667-F1
#
_entry.id   AF-A0A073K667-F1
#
_cell.length_a   1.000
_cell.length_b   1.000
_cell.length_c   1.000
_cell.angle_alpha   90.00
_cell.angle_beta   90.00
_cell.angle_gamma   90.00
#
_symmetry.space_group_name_H-M   'P 1'
#
loop_
_entity.id
_entity.type
_entity.pdbx_description
1 polymer ?
#
loop_
_entity_poly.entity_id
_entity_poly.type
_entity_poly.pdbx_seq_one_letter_code
_entity_poly.pdbx_strand_id
1 'polypeptide(L)'
;MDVSQKFFSLLITTYFIAFGVMLGGSIIGGLGAFLVGKPALTAINQFSQNLKIWALVAAIGGTFDTFYSFERTFFEGATKDIVKQILLIFFATGGMQTGLIIIKWITQEHV
;
A
#
# COMPACT_ATOMS: atom_id res chain seq x y z
N MET A 1 14.02 -22.96 -10.39
CA MET A 1 12.98 -22.28 -9.58
C MET A 1 11.73 -22.18 -10.42
N ASP A 2 10.69 -22.90 -10.01
CA ASP A 2 9.41 -22.94 -10.71
C ASP A 2 8.72 -21.57 -10.72
N VAL A 3 8.05 -21.24 -11.83
CA VAL A 3 7.36 -19.96 -12.07
C VAL A 3 6.39 -19.60 -10.93
N SER A 4 5.77 -20.60 -10.30
CA SER A 4 4.86 -20.43 -9.16
C SER A 4 5.55 -19.88 -7.90
N GLN A 5 6.77 -20.35 -7.59
CA GLN A 5 7.50 -19.89 -6.40
C GLN A 5 7.88 -18.41 -6.50
N LYS A 6 8.25 -17.94 -7.69
CA LYS A 6 8.55 -16.53 -7.94
C LYS A 6 7.32 -15.64 -7.73
N PHE A 7 6.15 -16.10 -8.18
CA PHE A 7 4.91 -15.35 -8.01
C PHE A 7 4.46 -15.29 -6.55
N PHE A 8 4.58 -16.39 -5.80
CA PHE A 8 4.26 -16.40 -4.37
C PHE A 8 5.18 -15.45 -3.56
N SER A 9 6.48 -15.44 -3.86
CA SER A 9 7.42 -14.49 -3.27
C SER A 9 7.03 -13.04 -3.58
N LEU A 10 6.54 -12.77 -4.79
CA LEU A 10 6.09 -11.44 -5.20
C LEU A 10 4.87 -11.00 -4.38
N LEU A 11 3.86 -11.87 -4.22
CA LEU A 11 2.66 -11.56 -3.42
C LEU A 11 3.01 -11.17 -1.98
N ILE A 12 3.89 -11.93 -1.34
CA ILE A 12 4.36 -11.64 0.02
C ILE A 12 5.08 -10.29 0.06
N THR A 13 6.01 -10.08 -0.87
CA THR A 13 6.81 -8.85 -0.91
C THR A 13 5.92 -7.63 -1.14
N THR A 14 4.98 -7.71 -2.09
CA THR A 14 3.98 -6.68 -2.37
C THR A 14 3.12 -6.35 -1.14
N TYR A 15 2.68 -7.36 -0.38
CA TYR A 15 1.96 -7.15 0.88
C TYR A 15 2.79 -6.34 1.88
N PHE A 16 4.04 -6.77 2.14
CA PHE A 16 4.90 -6.12 3.13
C PHE A 16 5.38 -4.72 2.70
N ILE A 17 5.56 -4.47 1.41
CA ILE A 17 5.87 -3.12 0.90
C ILE A 17 4.69 -2.18 1.18
N ALA A 18 3.46 -2.56 0.79
CA ALA A 18 2.28 -1.73 1.02
C ALA A 18 2.04 -1.47 2.51
N PHE A 19 2.23 -2.51 3.34
CA PHE A 19 2.16 -2.41 4.79
C PHE A 19 3.20 -1.44 5.37
N GLY A 20 4.46 -1.57 4.94
CA GLY A 20 5.55 -0.72 5.37
C GLY A 20 5.37 0.74 4.98
N VAL A 21 4.89 1.01 3.76
CA VAL A 21 4.58 2.37 3.30
C VAL A 21 3.45 2.99 4.12
N MET A 22 2.39 2.23 4.40
CA MET A 22 1.28 2.71 5.21
C MET A 22 1.72 3.07 6.63
N LEU A 23 2.43 2.17 7.32
CA LEU A 23 2.91 2.43 8.68
C LEU A 23 3.98 3.51 8.72
N GLY A 24 5.01 3.40 7.89
CA GLY A 24 6.15 4.30 7.87
C GLY A 24 5.74 5.72 7.50
N GLY A 25 5.01 5.91 6.40
CA GLY A 25 4.59 7.23 5.95
C GLY A 25 3.66 7.93 6.95
N SER A 26 2.76 7.18 7.58
CA SER A 26 1.83 7.76 8.55
C SER A 26 2.50 8.09 9.88
N ILE A 27 3.29 7.17 10.45
CA ILE A 27 3.93 7.36 11.75
C ILE A 27 5.08 8.38 11.63
N ILE A 28 5.98 8.23 10.67
CA ILE A 28 7.11 9.16 10.49
C ILE A 28 6.60 10.53 10.02
N GLY A 29 5.60 10.57 9.13
CA GLY A 29 4.93 11.82 8.75
C GLY A 29 4.30 12.52 9.95
N GLY A 30 3.63 11.76 10.82
CA GLY A 30 3.07 12.24 12.09
C GLY A 30 4.10 12.83 13.05
N LEU A 31 5.27 12.19 13.18
CA LEU A 31 6.41 12.74 13.92
C LEU A 31 6.88 14.06 13.30
N GLY A 32 6.96 14.15 11.97
CA GLY A 32 7.25 15.40 11.28
C GLY A 32 6.23 16.50 11.59
N ALA A 33 4.94 16.16 11.63
CA ALA A 33 3.88 17.09 12.00
C ALA A 33 4.01 17.58 13.46
N PHE A 34 4.38 16.68 14.38
CA PHE A 34 4.64 17.01 15.77
C PHE A 34 5.79 18.03 15.92
N LEU A 35 6.89 17.85 15.18
CA LEU A 35 8.04 18.76 15.20
C LEU A 35 7.70 20.18 14.71
N VAL A 36 6.64 20.33 13.91
CA VAL A 36 6.15 21.63 13.40
C VAL A 36 5.00 22.17 14.27
N GLY A 37 4.72 21.55 15.42
CA GLY A 37 3.70 22.01 16.38
C GLY A 37 2.26 21.62 16.02
N LYS A 38 2.06 20.64 15.14
CA LYS A 38 0.72 20.10 14.83
C LYS A 38 0.37 18.89 15.71
N PRO A 39 -0.92 18.62 15.96
CA PRO A 39 -1.33 17.42 16.70
C PRO A 39 -0.89 16.13 15.99
N ALA A 40 0.00 15.37 16.64
CA ALA A 40 0.63 14.18 16.06
C ALA A 40 -0.39 13.11 15.67
N LEU A 41 -1.31 12.75 16.57
CA LEU A 41 -2.26 11.65 16.35
C LEU A 41 -3.24 11.94 15.20
N THR A 42 -3.76 13.17 15.14
CA THR A 42 -4.63 13.61 14.03
C THR A 42 -3.88 13.59 12.70
N ALA A 43 -2.62 14.04 12.69
CA ALA A 43 -1.80 14.01 11.49
C ALA A 43 -1.50 12.57 11.03
N ILE A 44 -1.19 11.65 11.95
CA ILE A 44 -0.99 10.23 11.65
C ILE A 44 -2.23 9.64 10.98
N ASN A 45 -3.44 9.87 11.53
CA ASN A 45 -4.65 9.34 10.90
C ASN A 45 -4.88 9.98 9.52
N GLN A 46 -4.74 11.30 9.40
CA GLN A 46 -4.90 12.00 8.12
C GLN A 46 -3.94 11.47 7.05
N PHE A 47 -2.66 11.30 7.39
CA PHE A 47 -1.67 10.75 6.46
C PHE A 47 -1.99 9.30 6.09
N SER A 48 -2.48 8.49 7.03
CA SER A 48 -2.90 7.13 6.73
C SER A 48 -4.03 7.07 5.70
N GLN A 49 -4.99 8.01 5.76
CA GLN A 49 -6.06 8.08 4.77
C GLN A 49 -5.54 8.49 3.38
N ASN A 50 -4.61 9.44 3.33
CA ASN A 50 -4.06 9.97 2.08
C ASN A 50 -3.06 9.01 1.42
N LEU A 51 -2.35 8.18 2.19
CA LEU A 51 -1.31 7.28 1.70
C LEU A 51 -1.85 5.98 1.09
N LYS A 52 -3.18 5.76 1.08
CA LYS A 52 -3.75 4.51 0.57
C LYS A 52 -3.34 4.20 -0.87
N ILE A 53 -3.57 5.14 -1.78
CA ILE A 53 -3.21 4.98 -3.19
C ILE A 53 -1.69 4.87 -3.34
N TRP A 54 -0.94 5.69 -2.60
CA TRP A 54 0.52 5.68 -2.62
C TRP A 54 1.13 4.36 -2.15
N ALA A 55 0.53 3.70 -1.15
CA ALA A 55 0.95 2.38 -0.68
C ALA A 55 0.75 1.30 -1.76
N LEU A 56 -0.36 1.37 -2.51
CA LEU A 56 -0.58 0.48 -3.67
C LEU A 56 0.43 0.75 -4.80
N VAL A 57 0.63 2.03 -5.16
CA VAL A 57 1.58 2.41 -6.22
C VAL A 57 2.99 1.94 -5.86
N ALA A 58 3.44 2.16 -4.63
CA ALA A 58 4.73 1.72 -4.14
C ALA A 58 4.91 0.20 -4.20
N ALA A 59 3.86 -0.57 -3.91
CA ALA A 59 3.91 -2.02 -3.91
C ALA A 59 3.92 -2.66 -5.31
N ILE A 60 3.43 -1.93 -6.32
CA ILE A 60 3.33 -2.41 -7.71
C ILE A 60 4.54 -1.98 -8.56
N GLY A 61 5.13 -0.80 -8.30
CA GLY A 61 6.24 -0.31 -9.11
C GLY A 61 6.77 1.09 -8.80
N GLY A 62 6.20 1.78 -7.80
CA GLY A 62 6.72 3.04 -7.27
C GLY A 62 6.38 4.29 -8.09
N THR A 63 6.03 4.18 -9.37
CA THR A 63 5.71 5.33 -10.22
C THR A 63 4.29 5.28 -10.79
N PHE A 64 3.69 6.44 -11.04
CA PHE A 64 2.38 6.52 -11.69
C PHE A 64 2.38 5.91 -13.10
N ASP A 65 3.50 5.97 -13.82
CA ASP A 65 3.62 5.36 -15.15
C ASP A 65 3.52 3.83 -15.09
N THR A 66 4.09 3.20 -14.04
CA THR A 66 3.92 1.76 -13.81
C THR A 66 2.48 1.39 -13.47
N PHE A 67 1.73 2.29 -12.82
CA PHE A 67 0.31 2.09 -12.53
C PHE A 67 -0.58 2.22 -13.78
N TYR A 68 -0.34 3.21 -14.64
CA TYR A 68 -1.11 3.38 -15.88
C TYR A 68 -0.76 2.33 -16.96
N SER A 69 0.52 1.97 -17.09
CA SER A 69 0.91 0.88 -17.97
C SER A 69 0.32 -0.45 -17.50
N PHE A 70 0.22 -0.66 -16.18
CA PHE A 70 -0.54 -1.78 -15.61
C PHE A 70 -2.02 -1.76 -16.02
N GLU A 71 -2.69 -0.61 -15.96
CA GLU A 71 -4.10 -0.47 -16.38
C GLU A 71 -4.27 -0.78 -17.88
N ARG A 72 -3.32 -0.33 -18.71
CA ARG A 72 -3.31 -0.61 -20.14
C ARG A 72 -3.08 -2.09 -20.46
N THR A 73 -2.16 -2.76 -19.74
CA THR A 73 -1.93 -4.20 -19.86
C THR A 73 -3.15 -5.02 -19.43
N PHE A 74 -3.90 -4.57 -18.43
CA PHE A 74 -5.18 -5.18 -18.04
C PHE A 74 -6.23 -5.09 -19.17
N PHE A 75 -6.24 -3.98 -19.91
CA PHE A 75 -7.17 -3.76 -21.03
C PHE A 75 -6.78 -4.52 -22.32
N GLU A 76 -5.49 -4.81 -22.53
CA GLU A 76 -4.98 -5.51 -23.74
C GLU A 76 -5.15 -7.05 -23.72
N GLY A 77 -5.67 -7.64 -22.63
CA GLY A 77 -6.52 -8.84 -22.73
C GLY A 77 -5.88 -10.24 -22.65
N ALA A 78 -4.66 -10.42 -22.11
CA ALA A 78 -4.17 -11.77 -21.78
C ALA A 78 -4.85 -12.29 -20.49
N THR A 79 -5.92 -13.09 -20.61
CA THR A 79 -6.79 -13.51 -19.48
C THR A 79 -6.04 -14.15 -18.30
N LYS A 80 -4.92 -14.85 -18.56
CA LYS A 80 -4.08 -15.47 -17.51
C LYS A 80 -3.29 -14.45 -16.69
N ASP A 81 -2.94 -13.31 -17.27
CA ASP A 81 -2.14 -12.30 -16.59
C ASP A 81 -3.01 -11.38 -15.74
N ILE A 82 -4.25 -11.12 -16.18
CA ILE A 82 -5.27 -10.41 -15.40
C ILE A 82 -5.48 -11.01 -14.00
N VAL A 83 -5.57 -12.34 -13.89
CA VAL A 83 -5.79 -13.02 -12.60
C VAL A 83 -4.63 -12.79 -11.63
N LYS A 84 -3.38 -12.90 -12.11
CA LYS A 84 -2.19 -12.62 -11.30
C LYS A 84 -2.16 -11.17 -10.84
N GLN A 85 -2.61 -10.28 -11.70
CA GLN A 85 -2.61 -8.85 -11.52
C GLN A 85 -3.65 -8.42 -10.47
N ILE A 86 -4.85 -9.02 -10.49
CA ILE A 86 -5.86 -8.89 -9.43
C ILE A 86 -5.32 -9.43 -8.09
N LEU A 87 -4.66 -10.59 -8.10
CA LEU A 87 -4.06 -11.16 -6.89
C LEU A 87 -2.99 -10.22 -6.28
N LEU A 88 -2.16 -9.59 -7.10
CA LEU A 88 -1.18 -8.62 -6.61
C LEU A 88 -1.83 -7.40 -5.96
N ILE A 89 -2.86 -6.82 -6.58
CA ILE A 89 -3.63 -5.72 -5.97
C ILE A 89 -4.26 -6.17 -4.66
N PHE A 90 -4.84 -7.38 -4.64
CA PHE A 90 -5.50 -7.91 -3.46
C PHE A 90 -4.53 -8.03 -2.28
N PHE A 91 -3.33 -8.57 -2.51
CA PHE A 91 -2.29 -8.65 -1.48
C PHE A 91 -1.74 -7.28 -1.08
N ALA A 92 -1.51 -6.36 -2.03
CA ALA A 92 -1.10 -4.99 -1.73
C ALA A 92 -2.14 -4.28 -0.83
N THR A 93 -3.41 -4.39 -1.20
CA THR A 93 -4.53 -3.82 -0.47
C THR A 93 -4.65 -4.45 0.91
N GLY A 94 -4.43 -5.76 1.04
CA GLY A 94 -4.35 -6.45 2.31
C GLY A 94 -3.29 -5.85 3.24
N GLY A 95 -2.07 -5.66 2.74
CA GLY A 95 -0.97 -5.09 3.52
C GLY A 95 -1.25 -3.65 3.96
N MET A 96 -1.71 -2.82 3.03
CA MET A 96 -2.15 -1.46 3.30
C MET A 96 -3.26 -1.43 4.37
N GLN A 97 -4.29 -2.28 4.23
CA GLN A 97 -5.43 -2.33 5.14
C GLN A 97 -5.02 -2.78 6.54
N THR A 98 -4.12 -3.76 6.66
CA THR A 98 -3.55 -4.15 7.95
C THR A 98 -2.82 -2.96 8.61
N GLY A 99 -2.02 -2.20 7.85
CA GLY A 99 -1.36 -1.00 8.34
C GLY A 99 -2.35 0.07 8.83
N LEU A 100 -3.42 0.31 8.07
CA LEU A 100 -4.49 1.23 8.46
C LEU A 100 -5.18 0.82 9.77
N ILE A 101 -5.46 -0.47 9.94
CA ILE A 101 -6.08 -0.98 11.17
C ILE A 101 -5.15 -0.71 12.35
N ILE A 102 -3.86 -1.04 12.23
CA ILE A 102 -2.88 -0.77 13.29
C ILE A 102 -2.83 0.72 13.62
N ILE A 103 -2.82 1.59 12.61
CA ILE A 103 -2.83 3.04 12.82
C ILE A 103 -4.08 3.48 13.56
N LYS A 104 -5.27 3.00 13.17
CA LYS A 104 -6.52 3.31 13.88
C LYS A 104 -6.47 2.86 15.34
N TRP A 105 -5.88 1.70 15.62
CA TRP A 105 -5.69 1.23 16.99
C TRP A 105 -4.75 2.14 17.78
N ILE A 106 -3.69 2.66 17.15
CA ILE A 106 -2.74 3.59 17.79
C ILE A 106 -3.38 4.95 18.04
N THR A 107 -4.11 5.49 17.07
CA THR A 107 -4.69 6.83 17.18
C THR A 107 -5.96 6.87 18.02
N GLN A 108 -6.59 5.72 18.29
CA GLN A 108 -7.84 5.60 19.06
C GLN A 108 -8.96 6.54 18.57
N GLU A 109 -8.88 7.04 17.33
CA GLU A 109 -9.96 7.79 16.70
C GLU A 109 -11.12 6.81 16.47
N HIS A 110 -11.98 6.70 17.48
CA HIS A 110 -13.34 6.26 17.33
C HIS A 110 -14.03 7.28 16.42
N VAL A 111 -14.57 6.78 15.32
CA VAL A 111 -15.55 7.49 14.51
C VAL A 111 -16.75 7.87 15.39
#